data_AF-A0A353CRA5-F1
#
_entry.id   AF-A0A353CRA5-F1
#
_cell.length_a   1.000
_cell.length_b   1.000
_cell.length_c   1.000
_cell.angle_alpha   90.00
_cell.angle_beta   90.00
_cell.angle_gamma   90.00
#
_symmetry.space_group_name_H-M   'P 1'
#
loop_
_entity.id
_entity.type
_entity.pdbx_description
1 polymer ?
#
loop_
_entity_poly.entity_id
_entity_poly.type
_entity_poly.pdbx_seq_one_letter_code
_entity_poly.pdbx_strand_id
1 'polypeptide(L)'
;MNGIALLAALAFMAPSPAAALDLGGADLTPANYDTLSGTYTSVGNFTIPAGVTVFVGQGTGLFIYASTVTIHGHLNANGRGEPGGYSGEPGFAGGQGFGSGMGGAGAAGLGGG
;
A
#
# COMPACT_ATOMS: atom_id res chain seq x y z
N MET A 1 52.04 14.30 1.50
CA MET A 1 50.82 14.47 0.68
C MET A 1 49.83 13.44 1.19
N ASN A 2 48.97 13.80 2.14
CA ASN A 2 48.08 12.85 2.82
C ASN A 2 46.67 13.04 2.25
N GLY A 3 46.31 12.20 1.29
CA GLY A 3 44.98 12.18 0.68
C GLY A 3 44.01 11.42 1.59
N ILE A 4 43.06 12.14 2.19
CA ILE A 4 41.93 11.54 2.91
C ILE A 4 40.90 11.15 1.87
N ALA A 5 40.73 9.84 1.65
CA ALA A 5 39.64 9.30 0.85
C ALA A 5 38.34 9.45 1.66
N LEU A 6 37.49 10.38 1.23
CA LEU A 6 36.13 10.54 1.73
C LEU A 6 35.29 9.39 1.12
N LEU A 7 35.03 8.34 1.90
CA LEU A 7 34.01 7.35 1.52
C LEU A 7 32.64 8.01 1.64
N ALA A 8 32.04 8.36 0.50
CA ALA A 8 30.64 8.72 0.43
C ALA A 8 29.80 7.47 0.68
N ALA A 9 29.19 7.38 1.86
CA ALA A 9 28.14 6.42 2.11
C ALA A 9 26.94 6.78 1.22
N LEU A 10 26.66 5.97 0.20
CA LEU A 10 25.37 5.99 -0.49
C LEU A 10 24.32 5.54 0.51
N ALA A 11 23.67 6.49 1.18
CA ALA A 11 22.46 6.22 1.90
C ALA A 11 21.40 5.77 0.88
N PHE A 12 20.97 4.51 0.98
CA PHE A 12 19.73 4.05 0.37
C PHE A 12 18.62 4.91 0.97
N MET A 13 18.17 5.91 0.23
CA MET A 13 17.02 6.72 0.59
C MET A 13 15.80 5.82 0.40
N ALA A 14 15.39 5.13 1.48
CA ALA A 14 14.10 4.48 1.50
C ALA A 14 13.04 5.54 1.14
N PRO A 15 12.06 5.23 0.27
CA PRO A 15 10.97 6.16 0.02
C PRO A 15 10.36 6.50 1.38
N SER A 16 10.40 7.78 1.73
CA SER A 16 9.73 8.28 2.94
C SER A 16 8.28 7.80 2.86
N PRO A 17 7.69 7.23 3.93
CA PRO A 17 6.28 6.91 3.90
C PRO A 17 5.56 8.19 3.48
N ALA A 18 4.72 8.11 2.43
CA ALA A 18 3.93 9.24 1.99
C ALA A 18 3.30 9.90 3.23
N ALA A 19 3.66 11.15 3.49
CA ALA A 19 3.27 11.82 4.72
C ALA A 19 1.75 11.74 4.87
N ALA A 20 1.28 11.41 6.09
CA ALA A 20 -0.13 11.33 6.35
C ALA A 20 -0.79 12.69 6.06
N LEU A 21 -1.87 12.68 5.27
CA LEU A 21 -2.67 13.87 5.01
C LEU A 21 -3.67 14.05 6.16
N ASP A 22 -3.43 15.08 6.98
CA ASP A 22 -4.34 15.47 8.04
C ASP A 22 -5.48 16.35 7.47
N LEU A 23 -6.72 15.90 7.64
CA LEU A 23 -7.92 16.63 7.21
C LEU A 23 -8.53 17.50 8.32
N GLY A 24 -7.99 17.49 9.55
CA GLY A 24 -8.39 18.41 10.61
C GLY A 24 -9.88 18.36 10.99
N GLY A 25 -10.52 17.21 10.82
CA GLY A 25 -11.95 16.98 11.03
C GLY A 25 -12.82 17.16 9.78
N ALA A 26 -12.24 17.52 8.64
CA ALA A 26 -12.98 17.65 7.39
C ALA A 26 -13.44 16.29 6.84
N ASP A 27 -14.52 16.32 6.07
CA ASP A 27 -15.07 15.14 5.41
C ASP A 27 -14.26 14.77 4.17
N LEU A 28 -14.08 13.47 3.94
CA LEU A 28 -13.48 12.92 2.72
C LEU A 28 -14.56 12.23 1.90
N THR A 29 -14.94 12.85 0.79
CA THR A 29 -15.95 12.30 -0.15
C THR A 29 -15.34 12.22 -1.55
N PRO A 30 -14.78 11.06 -1.94
CA PRO A 30 -14.14 10.89 -3.24
C PRO A 30 -15.16 10.91 -4.38
N ALA A 31 -14.72 11.33 -5.56
CA ALA A 31 -15.52 11.29 -6.77
C ALA A 31 -15.57 9.88 -7.40
N ASN A 32 -16.46 9.68 -8.36
CA ASN A 32 -16.52 8.43 -9.10
C ASN A 32 -15.22 8.22 -9.90
N TYR A 33 -14.62 7.05 -9.71
CA TYR A 33 -13.34 6.61 -10.24
C TYR A 33 -12.11 7.34 -9.67
N ASP A 34 -12.24 8.06 -8.55
CA ASP A 34 -11.07 8.58 -7.83
C ASP A 34 -10.16 7.45 -7.36
N THR A 35 -8.86 7.72 -7.31
CA THR A 35 -7.86 6.79 -6.76
C THR A 35 -7.28 7.38 -5.48
N LEU A 36 -7.41 6.65 -4.37
CA LEU A 36 -6.85 7.01 -3.08
C LEU A 36 -5.66 6.10 -2.72
N SER A 37 -4.63 6.68 -2.13
CA SER A 37 -3.47 5.95 -1.63
C SER A 37 -2.81 6.72 -0.49
N GLY A 38 -2.11 6.02 0.40
CA GLY A 38 -1.45 6.62 1.55
C GLY A 38 -2.37 6.75 2.74
N THR A 39 -1.99 7.62 3.67
CA THR A 39 -2.63 7.73 4.98
C THR A 39 -3.40 9.04 5.10
N TYR A 40 -4.68 8.97 5.47
CA TYR A 40 -5.54 10.12 5.78
C TYR A 40 -5.87 10.09 7.28
N THR A 41 -5.56 11.17 8.00
CA THR A 41 -5.80 11.29 9.44
C THR A 41 -6.81 12.38 9.77
N SER A 42 -7.39 12.28 10.96
CA SER A 42 -8.39 13.22 11.49
C SER A 42 -9.54 13.46 10.51
N VAL A 43 -10.01 12.42 9.83
CA VAL A 43 -11.14 12.56 8.91
C VAL A 43 -12.43 12.64 9.74
N GLY A 44 -13.32 13.58 9.43
CA GLY A 44 -14.65 13.62 10.02
C GLY A 44 -15.47 12.42 9.56
N ASN A 45 -16.09 12.56 8.39
CA ASN A 45 -16.78 11.48 7.70
C ASN A 45 -16.04 11.08 6.43
N PHE A 46 -15.70 9.80 6.30
CA PHE A 46 -15.31 9.21 5.03
C PHE A 46 -16.55 8.60 4.38
N THR A 47 -16.96 9.14 3.22
CA THR A 47 -18.19 8.69 2.54
C THR A 47 -17.91 8.31 1.09
N ILE A 48 -18.31 7.10 0.70
CA ILE A 48 -18.41 6.68 -0.70
C ILE A 48 -19.90 6.60 -1.05
N PRO A 49 -20.45 7.56 -1.82
CA PRO A 49 -21.87 7.57 -2.19
C PRO A 49 -22.29 6.37 -3.04
N ALA A 50 -23.58 6.07 -3.08
CA ALA A 50 -24.10 5.03 -3.96
C ALA A 50 -23.79 5.35 -5.44
N GLY A 51 -23.40 4.33 -6.20
CA GLY A 51 -23.01 4.49 -7.61
C GLY A 51 -21.59 5.03 -7.85
N VAL A 52 -20.84 5.34 -6.79
CA VAL A 52 -19.43 5.77 -6.87
C VAL A 52 -18.52 4.56 -6.69
N THR A 53 -17.54 4.40 -7.58
CA THR A 53 -16.43 3.45 -7.44
C THR A 53 -15.16 4.20 -7.13
N VAL A 54 -14.52 3.92 -6.00
CA VAL A 54 -13.21 4.48 -5.63
C VAL A 54 -12.17 3.38 -5.77
N PHE A 55 -11.02 3.71 -6.34
CA PHE A 55 -9.89 2.80 -6.48
C PHE A 55 -8.85 3.03 -5.40
N VAL A 56 -8.15 1.97 -5.02
CA VAL A 56 -6.96 2.05 -4.18
C VAL A 56 -5.72 2.09 -5.08
N GLY A 57 -4.83 3.06 -4.87
CA GLY A 57 -3.58 3.20 -5.61
C GLY A 57 -2.63 2.03 -5.39
N GLN A 58 -1.79 1.71 -6.38
CA GLN A 58 -0.82 0.61 -6.29
C GLN A 58 0.42 1.02 -5.50
N GLY A 59 1.08 0.03 -4.87
CA GLY A 59 2.39 0.19 -4.25
C GLY A 59 2.40 0.97 -2.94
N THR A 60 1.24 1.45 -2.47
CA THR A 60 1.11 2.12 -1.17
C THR A 60 -0.26 1.79 -0.60
N GLY A 61 -0.29 1.28 0.65
CA GLY A 61 -1.54 1.00 1.33
C GLY A 61 -2.41 2.25 1.49
N LEU A 62 -3.73 2.07 1.48
CA LEU A 62 -4.69 3.10 1.85
C LEU A 62 -5.08 2.93 3.32
N PHE A 63 -4.82 3.95 4.13
CA PHE A 63 -5.17 4.01 5.54
C PHE A 63 -6.03 5.24 5.80
N ILE A 64 -7.22 5.07 6.39
CA ILE A 64 -8.14 6.17 6.67
C ILE A 64 -8.53 6.11 8.15
N TYR A 65 -8.17 7.16 8.91
CA TYR A 65 -8.55 7.34 10.30
C TYR A 65 -9.68 8.37 10.39
N ALA A 66 -10.92 7.89 10.33
CA ALA A 66 -12.13 8.71 10.34
C ALA A 66 -12.96 8.53 11.60
N SER A 67 -13.71 9.55 12.01
CA SER A 67 -14.74 9.42 13.06
C SER A 67 -15.91 8.56 12.61
N THR A 68 -16.28 8.61 11.33
CA THR A 68 -17.31 7.75 10.74
C THR A 68 -16.93 7.35 9.32
N VAL A 69 -17.18 6.08 8.98
CA VAL A 69 -16.95 5.52 7.65
C VAL A 69 -18.28 5.00 7.09
N THR A 70 -18.70 5.54 5.95
CA THR A 70 -19.92 5.13 5.24
C THR A 70 -19.60 4.77 3.80
N ILE A 71 -19.89 3.54 3.39
CA ILE A 71 -19.64 3.05 2.03
C ILE A 71 -20.94 2.50 1.46
N HIS A 72 -21.59 3.28 0.60
CA HIS A 72 -22.76 2.87 -0.18
C HIS A 72 -22.41 2.46 -1.61
N GLY A 73 -21.29 2.97 -2.14
CA GLY A 73 -20.73 2.57 -3.44
C GLY A 73 -19.73 1.44 -3.33
N HIS A 74 -18.68 1.50 -4.15
CA HIS A 74 -17.61 0.50 -4.20
C HIS A 74 -16.26 1.09 -3.82
N LEU A 75 -15.52 0.37 -2.98
CA LEU A 75 -14.08 0.58 -2.77
C LEU A 75 -13.34 -0.61 -3.39
N ASN A 76 -12.52 -0.37 -4.41
CA ASN A 76 -11.94 -1.40 -5.25
C ASN A 76 -10.41 -1.39 -5.20
N ALA A 77 -9.84 -2.49 -4.71
CA ALA A 77 -8.39 -2.73 -4.67
C ALA A 77 -7.94 -3.88 -5.60
N ASN A 78 -8.80 -4.34 -6.52
CA ASN A 78 -8.50 -5.50 -7.39
C ASN A 78 -7.28 -5.24 -8.26
N GLY A 79 -6.30 -6.15 -8.20
CA GLY A 79 -5.02 -6.04 -8.91
C GLY A 79 -4.11 -4.93 -8.37
N ARG A 80 -4.36 -4.44 -7.15
CA ARG A 80 -3.63 -3.31 -6.55
C ARG A 80 -2.80 -3.71 -5.31
N GLY A 81 -2.75 -5.00 -4.96
CA GLY A 81 -1.79 -5.54 -4.00
C GLY A 81 -0.39 -5.73 -4.62
N GLU A 82 0.63 -5.79 -3.77
CA GLU A 82 1.98 -6.17 -4.20
C GLU A 82 1.96 -7.56 -4.87
N PRO A 83 2.73 -7.79 -5.95
CA PRO A 83 2.78 -9.10 -6.57
C PRO A 83 3.12 -10.19 -5.53
N GLY A 84 2.38 -11.29 -5.58
CA GLY A 84 2.64 -12.46 -4.77
C GLY A 84 4.02 -13.06 -5.04
N GLY A 85 4.41 -14.02 -4.20
CA GLY A 85 5.66 -14.74 -4.38
C GLY A 85 5.72 -15.50 -5.70
N TYR A 86 6.90 -15.59 -6.29
CA TYR A 86 7.10 -16.49 -7.44
C TYR A 86 6.97 -17.96 -7.00
N SER A 87 6.41 -18.81 -7.86
CA SER A 87 6.36 -20.26 -7.63
C SER A 87 7.78 -20.84 -7.52
N GLY A 88 7.99 -21.74 -6.55
CA GLY A 88 9.23 -22.50 -6.43
C GLY A 88 9.30 -23.62 -7.48
N GLU A 89 10.52 -24.01 -7.84
CA GLU A 89 10.77 -25.25 -8.57
C GLU A 89 10.37 -26.47 -7.71
N PRO A 90 10.03 -27.63 -8.31
CA PRO A 90 9.72 -28.83 -7.55
C PRO A 90 10.83 -29.18 -6.54
N GLY A 91 10.48 -29.21 -5.25
CA GLY A 91 11.42 -29.45 -4.15
C GLY A 91 12.01 -28.19 -3.50
N PHE A 92 11.73 -27.00 -4.03
CA PHE A 92 12.17 -25.71 -3.49
C PHE A 92 10.97 -24.85 -3.05
N ALA A 93 11.18 -24.00 -2.05
CA ALA A 93 10.18 -23.03 -1.63
C ALA A 93 10.00 -21.94 -2.69
N GLY A 94 8.79 -21.38 -2.78
CA GLY A 94 8.54 -20.19 -3.61
C GLY A 94 9.30 -18.96 -3.12
N GLY A 95 9.50 -18.00 -4.02
CA GLY A 95 10.04 -16.68 -3.67
C GLY A 95 9.06 -15.92 -2.76
N GLN A 96 9.57 -14.99 -1.96
CA GLN A 96 8.71 -14.08 -1.18
C GLN A 96 7.97 -13.12 -2.13
N GLY A 97 6.72 -12.78 -1.79
CA GLY A 97 6.00 -11.70 -2.48
C GLY A 97 6.57 -10.33 -2.13
N PHE A 98 6.18 -9.30 -2.89
CA PHE A 98 6.66 -7.92 -2.72
C PHE A 98 5.93 -7.16 -1.59
N GLY A 99 4.91 -7.80 -0.98
CA GLY A 99 4.15 -7.26 0.15
C GLY A 99 5.00 -7.03 1.40
N SER A 100 4.71 -5.97 2.15
CA SER A 100 5.32 -5.72 3.46
C SER A 100 4.89 -6.71 4.56
N GLY A 101 3.82 -7.49 4.31
CA GLY A 101 3.50 -8.67 5.10
C GLY A 101 4.38 -9.83 4.66
N MET A 102 4.83 -10.70 5.58
CA MET A 102 5.46 -11.96 5.21
C MET A 102 4.45 -12.78 4.41
N GLY A 103 4.42 -12.61 3.09
CA GLY A 103 3.74 -13.52 2.19
C GLY A 103 4.35 -14.89 2.45
N GLY A 104 3.57 -15.81 3.00
CA GLY A 104 4.05 -17.16 3.26
C GLY A 104 4.49 -17.74 1.92
N ALA A 105 5.79 -17.94 1.73
CA ALA A 105 6.27 -18.77 0.65
C ALA A 105 5.55 -20.11 0.80
N GLY A 106 4.79 -20.51 -0.22
CA GLY A 106 4.12 -21.80 -0.22
C GLY A 106 5.14 -22.90 0.13
N ALA A 107 4.75 -23.81 1.04
CA ALA A 107 5.59 -24.94 1.39
C ALA A 107 6.04 -25.68 0.13
N ALA A 108 7.25 -26.25 0.13
CA ALA A 108 7.79 -26.95 -1.03
C ALA A 108 6.76 -27.94 -1.62
N GLY A 109 6.35 -27.70 -2.86
CA GLY A 109 5.32 -28.51 -3.56
C GLY A 109 3.89 -27.94 -3.56
N LEU A 110 3.62 -26.80 -2.90
CA LEU A 110 2.35 -26.10 -2.95
C LEU A 110 2.63 -24.65 -3.37
N GLY A 111 2.21 -24.25 -4.58
CA GLY A 111 2.45 -22.89 -5.09
C GLY A 111 1.97 -21.80 -4.12
N GLY A 112 2.75 -20.73 -3.97
CA GLY A 112 2.37 -19.57 -3.16
C GLY A 112 1.32 -18.71 -3.86
N GLY A 113 0.32 -18.23 -3.10
CA GLY A 113 -0.71 -17.29 -3.53
C GLY A 113 -0.67 -16.02 -2.70
#